data_AF-A0A0G1PV49-F1
#
_entry.id   AF-A0A0G1PV49-F1
#
_cell.length_a   1.000
_cell.length_b   1.000
_cell.length_c   1.000
_cell.angle_alpha   90.00
_cell.angle_beta   90.00
_cell.angle_gamma   90.00
#
_symmetry.space_group_name_H-M   'P 1'
#
loop_
_entity.id
_entity.type
_entity.pdbx_description
1 polymer ?
#
loop_
_entity_poly.entity_id
_entity_poly.type
_entity_poly.pdbx_seq_one_letter_code
_entity_poly.pdbx_strand_id
1 'polypeptide(L)'
;MERKVDPKTKDTISSRSLLSLSPSTKEAVEGISKKGDKKGFQTKIQWAYIGRKEIFTMANVSAVMGAFNQYSNLNANSLVPDKKTMTRANYLFAKVRKAYKQRILMRLLRQRSFWEKGYVFNIEELATFYHMPTAMVSAPSVSFVEAIKGGPPGELPLE
;
A
#
# COMPACT_ATOMS: atom_id res chain seq x y z
N MET A 1 -21.29 -26.33 31.90
CA MET A 1 -22.07 -25.16 32.35
C MET A 1 -21.26 -23.90 32.10
N GLU A 2 -21.32 -23.35 30.89
CA GLU A 2 -20.77 -22.01 30.62
C GLU A 2 -21.68 -20.99 31.30
N ARG A 3 -21.15 -20.27 32.29
CA ARG A 3 -21.90 -19.20 32.95
C ARG A 3 -22.11 -18.08 31.93
N LYS A 4 -23.35 -17.88 31.49
CA LYS A 4 -23.76 -16.67 30.76
C LYS A 4 -23.56 -15.47 31.69
N VAL A 5 -22.49 -14.71 31.45
CA VAL A 5 -22.21 -13.47 32.17
C VAL A 5 -23.18 -12.39 31.70
N ASP A 6 -23.87 -11.75 32.65
CA ASP A 6 -24.87 -10.71 32.42
C ASP A 6 -24.31 -9.52 31.61
N PRO A 7 -25.10 -8.94 30.68
CA PRO A 7 -24.64 -7.89 29.76
C PRO A 7 -24.17 -6.62 30.51
N LYS A 8 -24.87 -6.20 31.57
CA LYS A 8 -24.48 -5.02 32.37
C LYS A 8 -23.13 -5.15 33.07
N THR A 9 -22.74 -6.38 33.42
CA THR A 9 -21.45 -6.68 34.06
C THR A 9 -20.30 -6.66 33.04
N LYS A 10 -20.58 -7.05 31.77
CA LYS A 10 -19.59 -6.93 30.68
C LYS A 10 -19.29 -5.48 30.33
N ASP A 11 -20.31 -4.62 30.29
CA ASP A 11 -20.15 -3.21 29.94
C ASP A 11 -19.35 -2.43 30.99
N THR A 12 -19.51 -2.78 32.27
CA THR A 12 -18.76 -2.19 33.39
C THR A 12 -17.31 -2.70 33.51
N ILE A 13 -17.05 -3.96 33.13
CA ILE A 13 -15.68 -4.48 33.01
C ILE A 13 -14.97 -3.85 31.81
N SER A 14 -15.67 -3.65 30.69
CA SER A 14 -15.15 -3.01 29.47
C SER A 14 -14.75 -1.55 29.73
N SER A 15 -15.58 -0.77 30.43
CA SER A 15 -15.28 0.64 30.72
C SER A 15 -14.11 0.83 31.70
N ARG A 16 -13.98 -0.02 32.73
CA ARG A 16 -12.79 -0.04 33.60
C ARG A 16 -11.53 -0.48 32.86
N SER A 17 -11.65 -1.46 31.97
CA SER A 17 -10.54 -1.94 31.15
C SER A 17 -9.97 -0.84 30.25
N LEU A 18 -10.81 0.03 29.67
CA LEU A 18 -10.36 1.14 28.81
C LEU A 18 -9.61 2.24 29.58
N LEU A 19 -9.99 2.49 30.84
CA LEU A 19 -9.33 3.45 31.73
C LEU A 19 -7.98 2.94 32.26
N SER A 20 -7.77 1.62 32.33
CA SER A 20 -6.51 0.99 32.74
C SER A 20 -5.52 0.75 31.60
N LEU A 21 -5.89 1.07 30.35
CA LEU A 21 -5.00 0.91 29.20
C LEU A 21 -3.82 1.88 29.26
N SER A 22 -2.66 1.42 28.79
CA SER A 22 -1.53 2.32 28.55
C SER A 22 -1.91 3.37 27.50
N PRO A 23 -1.35 4.58 27.56
CA PRO A 23 -1.64 5.63 26.58
C PRO A 23 -1.49 5.16 25.11
N SER A 24 -0.47 4.34 24.83
CA SER A 24 -0.22 3.79 23.49
C SER A 24 -1.28 2.79 23.03
N THR A 25 -1.78 1.94 23.92
CA THR A 25 -2.84 0.98 23.57
C THR A 25 -4.17 1.68 23.38
N LYS A 26 -4.43 2.74 24.16
CA LYS A 26 -5.61 3.59 23.97
C LYS A 26 -5.61 4.28 22.60
N GLU A 27 -4.49 4.89 22.21
CA GLU A 27 -4.34 5.54 20.91
C GLU A 27 -4.54 4.55 19.75
N ALA A 28 -3.97 3.34 19.85
CA ALA A 28 -4.14 2.30 18.85
C ALA A 28 -5.61 1.84 18.72
N VAL A 29 -6.31 1.65 19.84
CA VAL A 29 -7.73 1.26 19.85
C VAL A 29 -8.60 2.36 19.25
N GLU A 30 -8.38 3.62 19.63
CA GLU A 30 -9.10 4.76 19.06
C GLU A 30 -8.86 4.88 17.54
N GLY A 31 -7.63 4.65 17.08
CA GLY A 31 -7.28 4.63 15.66
C GLY A 31 -7.99 3.51 14.89
N ILE A 32 -8.08 2.31 15.47
CA ILE A 32 -8.80 1.17 14.89
C ILE A 32 -10.29 1.46 14.79
N SER A 33 -10.90 2.01 15.84
CA SER A 33 -12.31 2.40 15.85
C SER A 33 -12.60 3.44 14.74
N LYS A 34 -11.84 4.54 14.70
CA LYS A 34 -11.98 5.59 13.67
C LYS A 34 -11.80 5.07 12.24
N LYS A 35 -10.94 4.06 12.06
CA LYS A 35 -10.75 3.40 10.76
C LYS A 35 -11.94 2.50 10.41
N GLY A 36 -12.45 1.74 11.38
CA GLY A 36 -13.59 0.83 11.23
C GLY A 36 -14.92 1.55 10.95
N ASP A 37 -15.07 2.80 11.39
CA ASP A 37 -16.26 3.62 11.12
C ASP A 37 -16.42 3.98 9.63
N LYS A 38 -15.33 3.88 8.85
CA LYS A 38 -15.30 4.22 7.43
C LYS A 38 -15.37 2.95 6.57
N LYS A 39 -15.93 3.07 5.36
CA LYS A 39 -15.97 1.96 4.39
C LYS A 39 -14.55 1.49 4.07
N GLY A 40 -14.30 0.20 4.28
CA GLY A 40 -13.05 -0.46 3.92
C GLY A 40 -13.11 -1.06 2.52
N PHE A 41 -12.04 -0.86 1.76
CA PHE A 41 -11.82 -1.43 0.43
C PHE A 41 -10.59 -2.33 0.44
N GLN A 42 -10.74 -3.53 -0.12
CA GLN A 42 -9.60 -4.41 -0.37
C GLN A 42 -8.71 -3.77 -1.43
N THR A 43 -7.49 -3.40 -1.02
CA THR A 43 -6.55 -2.65 -1.85
C THR A 43 -5.26 -3.46 -2.00
N LYS A 44 -4.73 -3.47 -3.22
CA LYS A 44 -3.46 -4.12 -3.55
C LYS A 44 -2.58 -3.14 -4.32
N ILE A 45 -1.44 -2.79 -3.73
CA ILE A 45 -0.45 -1.92 -4.36
C ILE A 45 0.57 -2.80 -5.08
N GLN A 46 0.70 -2.61 -6.39
CA GLN A 46 1.70 -3.30 -7.20
C GLN A 46 2.45 -2.29 -8.07
N TRP A 47 3.78 -2.41 -8.12
CA TRP A 47 4.62 -1.59 -8.96
C TRP A 47 5.84 -2.39 -9.42
N ALA A 48 6.43 -1.97 -10.54
CA ALA A 48 7.72 -2.48 -10.99
C ALA A 48 8.53 -1.35 -11.62
N TYR A 49 9.84 -1.37 -11.38
CA TYR A 49 10.80 -0.55 -12.09
C TYR A 49 11.38 -1.36 -13.23
N ILE A 50 11.13 -0.93 -14.47
CA ILE A 50 11.55 -1.60 -15.70
C ILE A 50 12.45 -0.63 -16.46
N GLY A 51 13.66 -1.07 -16.80
CA GLY A 51 14.62 -0.26 -17.54
C GLY A 51 15.67 -1.12 -18.23
N ARG A 52 16.38 -0.53 -19.21
CA ARG A 52 17.54 -1.15 -19.85
C ARG A 52 18.63 -1.41 -18.81
N LYS A 53 19.42 -2.47 -18.98
CA LYS A 53 20.44 -2.88 -18.00
C LYS A 53 21.46 -1.77 -17.69
N GLU A 54 21.76 -0.93 -18.68
CA GLU A 54 22.71 0.20 -18.56
C GLU A 54 22.19 1.31 -17.64
N ILE A 55 20.88 1.56 -17.64
CA ILE A 55 20.24 2.67 -16.90
C ILE A 55 19.61 2.17 -15.59
N PHE A 56 19.42 0.85 -15.46
CA PHE A 56 18.76 0.26 -14.31
C PHE A 56 19.62 0.39 -13.04
N THR A 57 19.14 1.18 -12.09
CA THR A 57 19.76 1.34 -10.76
C THR A 57 18.84 0.84 -9.66
N MET A 58 19.42 0.17 -8.66
CA MET A 58 18.66 -0.26 -7.46
C MET A 58 18.31 0.92 -6.54
N ALA A 59 18.98 2.07 -6.70
CA ALA A 59 18.67 3.30 -5.97
C ALA A 59 17.23 3.77 -6.21
N ASN A 60 16.74 3.68 -7.45
CA ASN A 60 15.36 4.06 -7.80
C ASN A 60 14.34 3.15 -7.10
N VAL A 61 14.66 1.86 -6.95
CA VAL A 61 13.81 0.93 -6.19
C VAL A 61 13.75 1.35 -4.72
N SER A 62 14.89 1.71 -4.13
CA SER A 62 14.94 2.21 -2.75
C SER A 62 14.21 3.54 -2.57
N ALA A 63 14.26 4.45 -3.57
CA ALA A 63 13.53 5.72 -3.53
C ALA A 63 12.02 5.51 -3.48
N VAL A 64 11.48 4.62 -4.32
CA VAL A 64 10.06 4.26 -4.30
C VAL A 64 9.66 3.61 -2.96
N MET A 65 10.49 2.71 -2.44
CA MET A 65 10.25 2.12 -1.11
C MET A 65 10.28 3.18 0.00
N GLY A 66 11.18 4.17 -0.08
CA GLY A 66 11.26 5.28 0.84
C GLY A 66 10.00 6.16 0.81
N ALA A 67 9.44 6.40 -0.38
CA ALA A 67 8.17 7.11 -0.52
C ALA A 67 7.02 6.38 0.20
N PHE A 68 6.91 5.05 0.06
CA PHE A 68 5.92 4.28 0.81
C PHE A 68 6.16 4.29 2.33
N ASN A 69 7.41 4.40 2.76
CA ASN A 69 7.74 4.45 4.18
C ASN A 69 7.28 5.76 4.85
N GLN A 70 7.01 6.82 4.08
CA GLN A 70 6.46 8.08 4.62
C GLN A 70 5.06 7.89 5.23
N TYR A 71 4.34 6.86 4.82
CA TYR A 71 3.03 6.50 5.38
C TYR A 71 3.13 5.57 6.60
N SER A 72 4.35 5.21 7.03
CA SER A 72 4.53 4.40 8.24
C SER A 72 4.46 5.27 9.49
N ASN A 73 3.74 4.79 10.50
CA ASN A 73 3.74 5.38 11.83
C ASN A 73 4.30 4.33 12.81
N LEU A 74 5.22 4.74 13.68
CA LEU A 74 5.90 3.86 14.64
C LEU A 74 4.94 3.12 15.57
N ASN A 75 3.85 3.78 15.95
CA ASN A 75 2.85 3.25 16.86
C ASN A 75 1.68 2.57 16.14
N ALA A 76 1.69 2.53 14.80
CA ALA A 76 0.58 2.00 13.99
C ALA A 76 1.08 1.12 12.82
N ASN A 77 0.19 0.88 11.85
CA ASN A 77 0.48 0.02 10.72
C ASN A 77 1.49 0.66 9.75
N SER A 78 2.20 -0.20 9.02
CA SER A 78 3.13 0.20 7.95
C SER A 78 2.91 -0.63 6.69
N LEU A 79 3.33 -0.06 5.56
CA LEU A 79 3.25 -0.72 4.26
C LEU A 79 4.56 -1.43 4.00
N VAL A 80 4.49 -2.76 3.96
CA VAL A 80 5.65 -3.63 3.84
C VAL A 80 5.49 -4.45 2.56
N PRO A 81 6.52 -4.50 1.69
CA PRO A 81 6.42 -5.27 0.46
C PRO A 81 6.39 -6.76 0.78
N ASP A 82 5.62 -7.52 0.01
CA ASP A 82 5.62 -8.98 0.16
C ASP A 82 6.99 -9.56 -0.23
N LYS A 83 7.59 -10.29 0.71
CA LYS A 83 8.89 -10.96 0.53
C LYS A 83 8.86 -11.95 -0.64
N LYS A 84 7.69 -12.52 -0.97
CA LYS A 84 7.52 -13.48 -2.07
C LYS A 84 7.63 -12.81 -3.44
N THR A 85 7.04 -11.63 -3.60
CA THR A 85 7.03 -10.89 -4.88
C THR A 85 8.27 -10.04 -5.08
N MET A 86 9.01 -9.73 -4.01
CA MET A 86 10.27 -8.99 -4.08
C MET A 86 11.34 -9.77 -4.86
N THR A 87 11.90 -9.14 -5.90
CA THR A 87 12.84 -9.74 -6.87
C THR A 87 14.25 -10.00 -6.33
N ARG A 88 14.53 -9.71 -5.05
CA ARG A 88 15.83 -9.98 -4.42
C ARG A 88 16.05 -11.49 -4.25
N ALA A 89 17.23 -11.96 -4.62
CA ALA A 89 17.67 -13.34 -4.43
C ALA A 89 19.18 -13.34 -4.14
N ASN A 90 19.56 -13.90 -2.99
CA ASN A 90 20.95 -14.03 -2.54
C ASN A 90 21.37 -15.51 -2.54
N TYR A 91 22.68 -15.78 -2.50
CA TYR A 91 23.30 -17.12 -2.41
C TYR A 91 23.17 -17.97 -3.69
N LEU A 92 22.74 -19.23 -3.56
CA LEU A 92 22.79 -20.24 -4.61
C LEU A 92 21.79 -19.97 -5.76
N PHE A 93 22.22 -20.13 -7.01
CA PHE A 93 21.38 -19.91 -8.21
C PHE A 93 20.66 -18.55 -8.22
N ALA A 94 21.29 -17.50 -7.67
CA ALA A 94 20.69 -16.17 -7.53
C ALA A 94 20.14 -15.62 -8.86
N LYS A 95 20.87 -15.82 -9.97
CA LYS A 95 20.43 -15.36 -11.32
C LYS A 95 19.12 -16.03 -11.76
N VAL A 96 19.03 -17.37 -11.66
CA VAL A 96 17.85 -18.14 -12.09
C VAL A 96 16.65 -17.82 -11.19
N ARG A 97 16.85 -17.78 -9.88
CA ARG A 97 15.81 -17.41 -8.91
C ARG A 97 15.32 -15.98 -9.09
N LYS A 98 16.22 -15.02 -9.33
CA LYS A 98 15.87 -13.63 -9.64
C LYS A 98 14.99 -13.57 -10.89
N ALA A 99 15.38 -14.26 -11.96
CA ALA A 99 14.60 -14.32 -13.20
C ALA A 99 13.22 -14.95 -12.99
N TYR A 100 13.12 -16.01 -12.19
CA TYR A 100 11.84 -16.63 -11.81
C TYR A 100 10.94 -15.66 -11.05
N LYS A 101 11.47 -14.96 -10.05
CA LYS A 101 10.72 -13.94 -9.29
C LYS A 101 10.28 -12.77 -10.17
N GLN A 102 11.12 -12.31 -11.09
CA GLN A 102 10.77 -11.28 -12.07
C GLN A 102 9.61 -11.73 -12.96
N ARG A 103 9.59 -12.99 -13.41
CA ARG A 103 8.46 -13.56 -14.17
C ARG A 103 7.17 -13.60 -13.34
N ILE A 104 7.25 -13.99 -12.07
CA ILE A 104 6.08 -13.95 -11.17
C ILE A 104 5.57 -12.52 -11.04
N LEU A 105 6.43 -11.55 -10.73
CA LEU A 105 6.02 -10.15 -10.57
C LEU A 105 5.32 -9.62 -11.83
N MET A 106 5.89 -9.90 -13.01
CA MET A 106 5.27 -9.52 -14.29
C MET A 106 3.92 -10.19 -14.52
N ARG A 107 3.76 -11.46 -14.11
CA ARG A 107 2.47 -12.16 -14.18
C ARG A 107 1.44 -11.51 -13.27
N LEU A 108 1.81 -11.14 -12.04
CA LEU A 108 0.91 -10.50 -11.07
C LEU A 108 0.45 -9.11 -11.52
N LEU A 109 1.37 -8.32 -12.08
CA LEU A 109 1.08 -7.01 -12.66
C LEU A 109 0.09 -7.10 -13.83
N ARG A 110 0.16 -8.19 -14.60
CA ARG A 110 -0.76 -8.45 -15.72
C ARG A 110 -2.12 -8.96 -15.26
N GLN A 111 -2.13 -9.97 -14.38
CA GLN A 111 -3.37 -10.62 -13.94
C GLN A 111 -4.19 -9.75 -13.00
N ARG A 112 -3.55 -8.84 -12.26
CA ARG A 112 -4.19 -7.94 -11.29
C ARG A 112 -5.17 -8.65 -10.34
N SER A 113 -4.87 -9.90 -9.98
CA SER A 113 -5.72 -10.71 -9.13
C SER A 113 -5.69 -10.24 -7.67
N PHE A 114 -6.83 -10.34 -7.00
CA PHE A 114 -7.03 -10.01 -5.58
C PHE A 114 -6.98 -11.23 -4.65
N TRP A 115 -6.54 -12.39 -5.16
CA TRP A 115 -6.51 -13.66 -4.41
C TRP A 115 -5.38 -13.71 -3.38
N GLU A 116 -4.38 -12.85 -3.55
CA GLU A 116 -3.23 -12.74 -2.66
C GLU A 116 -3.53 -11.79 -1.50
N LYS A 117 -2.72 -11.88 -0.43
CA LYS A 117 -2.85 -10.97 0.72
C LYS A 117 -2.71 -9.52 0.26
N GLY A 118 -3.74 -8.73 0.55
CA GLY A 118 -3.76 -7.28 0.32
C GLY A 118 -3.93 -6.52 1.64
N TYR A 119 -4.10 -5.21 1.51
CA TYR A 119 -4.44 -4.32 2.61
C TYR A 119 -5.93 -3.99 2.57
N VAL A 120 -6.49 -3.59 3.70
CA VAL A 120 -7.82 -2.97 3.75
C VAL A 120 -7.60 -1.49 4.05
N PHE A 121 -7.93 -0.65 3.08
CA PHE A 121 -7.86 0.80 3.22
C PHE A 121 -9.24 1.39 3.38
N ASN A 122 -9.36 2.42 4.20
CA ASN A 122 -10.55 3.24 4.23
C ASN A 122 -10.54 4.26 3.07
N ILE A 123 -11.63 5.03 2.95
CA ILE A 123 -11.78 6.04 1.88
C ILE A 123 -10.68 7.11 1.93
N GLU A 124 -10.24 7.53 3.11
CA GLU A 124 -9.23 8.59 3.29
C GLU A 124 -7.81 8.12 2.99
N GLU A 125 -7.47 6.92 3.46
CA GLU A 125 -6.20 6.24 3.15
C GLU A 125 -6.08 6.04 1.64
N LEU A 126 -7.16 5.60 0.98
CA LEU A 126 -7.19 5.49 -0.48
C LEU A 126 -7.08 6.86 -1.16
N ALA A 127 -7.79 7.89 -0.67
CA ALA A 127 -7.70 9.24 -1.20
C ALA A 127 -6.28 9.79 -1.11
N THR A 128 -5.55 9.49 -0.04
CA THR A 128 -4.14 9.90 0.17
C THR A 128 -3.20 9.29 -0.87
N PHE A 129 -3.49 8.08 -1.36
CA PHE A 129 -2.72 7.47 -2.46
C PHE A 129 -2.96 8.13 -3.81
N TYR A 130 -4.20 8.55 -4.08
CA TYR A 130 -4.55 9.17 -5.37
C TYR A 130 -4.24 10.67 -5.41
N HIS A 131 -4.34 11.34 -4.27
CA HIS A 131 -4.09 12.76 -4.13
C HIS A 131 -2.84 12.91 -3.28
N MET A 132 -1.68 12.75 -3.94
CA MET A 132 -0.42 13.05 -3.28
C MET A 132 -0.43 14.53 -2.86
N PRO A 133 0.06 14.87 -1.67
CA PRO A 133 0.13 16.25 -1.21
C PRO A 133 0.93 17.08 -2.23
N THR A 134 0.20 17.82 -3.06
CA THR A 134 0.79 18.60 -4.15
C THR A 134 1.05 19.99 -3.59
N ALA A 135 2.33 20.34 -3.36
CA ALA A 135 2.78 21.74 -3.32
C ALA A 135 4.31 21.96 -3.26
N MET A 136 5.17 21.00 -2.84
CA MET A 136 6.57 21.38 -2.54
C MET A 136 7.69 20.37 -2.81
N VAL A 137 7.42 19.26 -3.51
CA VAL A 137 8.49 18.34 -3.93
C VAL A 137 8.29 17.97 -5.39
N SER A 138 8.66 18.89 -6.28
CA SER A 138 9.04 18.49 -7.64
C SER A 138 10.25 17.58 -7.49
N ALA A 139 10.08 16.26 -7.61
CA ALA A 139 11.20 15.34 -7.73
C ALA A 139 11.86 15.62 -9.08
N PRO A 140 12.98 16.37 -9.17
CA PRO A 140 13.48 16.88 -10.44
C PRO A 140 13.97 15.75 -11.36
N SER A 141 14.18 14.56 -10.79
CA SER A 141 14.79 13.39 -11.42
C SER A 141 13.79 12.42 -12.04
N VAL A 142 12.48 12.62 -11.86
CA VAL A 142 11.45 11.76 -12.46
C VAL A 142 10.74 12.54 -13.56
N SER A 143 11.14 12.30 -14.81
CA SER A 143 10.40 12.82 -15.95
C SER A 143 9.04 12.10 -16.04
N PHE A 144 7.96 12.82 -15.76
CA PHE A 144 6.62 12.33 -16.05
C PHE A 144 6.43 12.37 -17.57
N VAL A 145 6.19 11.21 -18.18
CA VAL A 145 5.71 11.16 -19.56
C VAL A 145 4.19 11.31 -19.49
N GLU A 146 3.68 12.49 -19.83
CA GLU A 146 2.24 12.65 -20.03
C GLU A 146 1.79 11.78 -21.20
N ALA A 147 0.71 11.01 -21.02
CA ALA A 147 0.10 10.31 -22.13
C ALA A 147 -0.48 11.35 -23.09
N ILE A 148 0.17 11.57 -24.23
CA ILE A 148 -0.34 12.43 -25.29
C ILE A 148 -1.65 11.80 -25.77
N LYS A 149 -2.79 12.33 -25.32
CA LYS A 149 -4.05 12.14 -26.02
C LYS A 149 -3.91 12.93 -27.31
N GLY A 150 -3.68 12.23 -28.42
CA GLY A 150 -3.82 12.84 -29.74
C GLY A 150 -5.19 13.51 -29.80
N GLY A 151 -5.22 14.80 -30.12
CA GLY A 151 -6.48 15.47 -30.43
C GLY A 151 -7.19 14.73 -31.56
N PRO A 152 -8.53 14.78 -31.62
CA PRO A 152 -9.27 14.19 -32.72
C PRO A 152 -8.73 14.74 -34.06
N PRO A 153 -8.56 13.91 -35.10
CA PRO A 153 -8.09 14.36 -36.41
C PRO A 153 -9.03 15.45 -36.95
N GLY A 154 -8.46 16.53 -37.48
CA GLY A 154 -9.16 17.77 -37.86
C GLY A 154 -10.07 17.66 -39.09
N GLU A 155 -10.33 16.46 -39.60
CA GLU A 155 -11.19 16.22 -40.78
C GLU A 155 -12.54 15.62 -40.37
N LEU A 156 -13.18 16.18 -39.34
CA LEU A 156 -14.61 15.97 -39.14
C LEU A 156 -15.36 16.98 -40.01
N PRO A 157 -16.13 16.54 -41.02
CA PRO A 157 -17.06 17.43 -41.72
C PRO A 157 -18.05 17.97 -40.68
N LEU A 158 -18.10 19.29 -40.56
CA LEU A 158 -19.21 19.94 -39.89
C LEU A 158 -20.34 20.04 -40.93
N GLU A 159 -21.24 19.06 -40.91
CA GLU A 159 -22.60 19.14 -41.44
C GLU A 159 -23.60 18.86 -40.32
#